data_AF-X0B609-F1
#
_entry.id   AF-X0B609-F1
#
_cell.length_a   1.000
_cell.length_b   1.000
_cell.length_c   1.000
_cell.angle_alpha   90.00
_cell.angle_beta   90.00
_cell.angle_gamma   90.00
#
_symmetry.space_group_name_H-M   'P 1'
#
loop_
_entity.id
_entity.type
_entity.pdbx_description
1 polymer ?
#
loop_
_entity_poly.entity_id
_entity_poly.type
_entity_poly.pdbx_seq_one_letter_code
_entity_poly.pdbx_strand_id
1 'polypeptide(L)'
;MVDFCVFYRPEKESAKEQAIADICRTRPAQSINHTDLGDLCKRPVSLSIETKRPNGERDNATLQIETWQSAQWRSLRHNFSRSLPSIEFLPGVIIQGHDWQFVASILDENGKYRII
;
A
#
# COMPACT_ATOMS: atom_id res chain seq x y z
N MET A 1 0.21 7.25 3.50
CA MET A 1 -0.39 8.32 2.68
C MET A 1 -0.02 8.02 1.24
N VAL A 2 -0.88 8.34 0.28
CA VAL A 2 -0.68 8.17 -1.17
C VAL A 2 -1.39 9.34 -1.85
N ASP A 3 -1.01 9.74 -3.07
CA ASP A 3 -1.76 10.76 -3.83
C ASP A 3 -3.11 10.19 -4.27
N PHE A 4 -3.06 9.05 -4.96
CA PHE A 4 -4.23 8.29 -5.38
C PHE A 4 -4.00 6.80 -5.11
N CYS A 5 -5.10 6.04 -5.09
CA CYS A 5 -5.02 4.59 -5.00
C CYS A 5 -6.19 3.90 -5.68
N VAL A 6 -5.98 2.64 -6.03
CA VAL A 6 -7.06 1.67 -6.20
C VAL A 6 -7.16 0.90 -4.89
N PHE A 7 -8.37 0.73 -4.39
CA PHE A 7 -8.65 -0.01 -3.16
C PHE A 7 -9.70 -1.07 -3.38
N TYR A 8 -9.62 -2.13 -2.58
CA TYR A 8 -10.68 -3.11 -2.47
C TYR A 8 -11.75 -2.61 -1.50
N ARG A 9 -13.01 -2.63 -1.94
CA ARG A 9 -14.17 -2.37 -1.08
C ARG A 9 -14.87 -3.70 -0.81
N PRO A 10 -14.88 -4.19 0.44
CA PRO A 10 -15.63 -5.40 0.76
C PRO A 10 -17.14 -5.15 0.58
N GLU A 11 -17.87 -6.21 0.24
CA GLU A 11 -19.33 -6.17 0.26
C GLU A 11 -19.83 -5.96 1.70
N LYS A 12 -20.91 -5.19 1.83
CA LYS A 12 -21.51 -4.93 3.14
C LYS A 12 -21.98 -6.22 3.79
N GLU A 13 -21.77 -6.34 5.10
CA GLU A 13 -22.17 -7.48 5.93
C GLU A 13 -21.51 -8.81 5.50
N SER A 14 -20.45 -8.73 4.69
CA SER A 14 -19.71 -9.91 4.26
C SER A 14 -18.70 -10.36 5.31
N ALA A 15 -18.35 -11.65 5.26
CA ALA A 15 -17.26 -12.19 6.09
C ALA A 15 -15.92 -11.44 5.88
N LYS A 16 -15.70 -10.88 4.68
CA LYS A 16 -14.49 -10.10 4.36
C LYS A 16 -14.50 -8.74 5.07
N GLU A 17 -15.65 -8.06 5.10
CA GLU A 17 -15.80 -6.80 5.85
C GLU A 17 -15.57 -7.04 7.34
N GLN A 18 -16.16 -8.10 7.89
CA GLN A 18 -15.98 -8.47 9.29
C GLN A 18 -14.51 -8.80 9.61
N ALA A 19 -13.85 -9.60 8.77
CA ALA A 19 -12.44 -9.94 8.95
C ALA A 19 -11.53 -8.70 8.93
N ILE A 20 -11.78 -7.75 8.02
CA ILE A 20 -11.05 -6.47 8.01
C ILE A 20 -11.28 -5.70 9.30
N ALA A 21 -12.54 -5.58 9.74
CA ALA A 21 -12.87 -4.88 10.98
C ALA A 21 -12.18 -5.52 12.20
N ASP A 22 -12.15 -6.85 12.28
CA ASP A 22 -11.52 -7.59 13.37
C ASP A 22 -10.01 -7.37 13.40
N ILE A 23 -9.33 -7.47 12.25
CA ILE A 23 -7.89 -7.21 12.13
C ILE A 23 -7.56 -5.77 12.55
N CYS A 24 -8.35 -4.79 12.10
CA CYS A 24 -8.15 -3.38 12.43
C CYS A 24 -8.18 -3.10 13.95
N ARG A 25 -8.97 -3.83 14.75
CA ARG A 25 -9.04 -3.59 16.21
C ARG A 25 -7.69 -3.73 16.92
N THR A 26 -6.77 -4.50 16.36
CA THR A 26 -5.45 -4.80 16.96
C THR A 26 -4.30 -4.03 16.30
N ARG A 27 -4.59 -3.18 15.31
CA ARG A 27 -3.58 -2.46 14.53
C ARG A 27 -3.48 -0.99 14.96
N PRO A 28 -2.29 -0.38 14.81
CA PRO A 28 -2.12 1.06 15.00
C PRO A 28 -3.15 1.84 14.18
N ALA A 29 -3.70 2.89 14.78
CA ALA A 29 -4.72 3.77 14.18
C ALA A 29 -5.97 3.04 13.63
N GLN A 30 -6.21 1.80 14.07
CA GLN A 30 -7.33 0.96 13.63
C GLN A 30 -7.44 0.82 12.10
N SER A 31 -6.29 0.81 11.41
CA SER A 31 -6.22 0.77 9.95
C SER A 31 -5.67 -0.56 9.43
N ILE A 32 -6.26 -1.02 8.33
CA ILE A 32 -5.78 -2.14 7.52
C ILE A 32 -4.57 -1.72 6.67
N ASN A 33 -4.42 -0.42 6.42
CA ASN A 33 -3.44 0.19 5.55
C ASN A 33 -2.28 0.81 6.34
N HIS A 34 -1.39 1.51 5.64
CA HIS A 34 -0.32 2.34 6.21
C HIS A 34 -0.76 3.80 6.42
N THR A 35 -2.07 4.06 6.40
CA THR A 35 -2.70 5.38 6.58
C THR A 35 -4.07 5.20 7.21
N ASP A 36 -4.49 6.16 8.01
CA ASP A 36 -5.78 6.21 8.71
C ASP A 36 -6.74 7.26 8.11
N LEU A 37 -6.56 7.58 6.82
CA LEU A 37 -7.35 8.59 6.13
C LEU A 37 -8.78 8.12 5.87
N GLY A 38 -9.69 8.48 6.77
CA GLY A 38 -11.14 8.30 6.60
C GLY A 38 -11.53 6.86 6.28
N ASP A 39 -12.30 6.67 5.21
CA ASP A 39 -12.78 5.36 4.78
C ASP A 39 -11.65 4.38 4.39
N LEU A 40 -10.45 4.87 4.11
CA LEU A 40 -9.31 4.00 3.77
C LEU A 40 -8.86 3.15 4.95
N CYS A 41 -9.21 3.46 6.20
CA CYS A 41 -8.87 2.60 7.35
C CYS A 41 -9.33 1.15 7.19
N LYS A 42 -10.40 0.91 6.44
CA LYS A 42 -11.02 -0.42 6.26
C LYS A 42 -11.12 -0.85 4.80
N ARG A 43 -10.44 -0.15 3.89
CA ARG A 43 -10.44 -0.46 2.45
C ARG A 43 -9.01 -0.73 1.97
N PRO A 44 -8.59 -2.00 1.88
CA PRO A 44 -7.22 -2.35 1.53
C PRO A 44 -6.75 -1.67 0.24
N VAL A 45 -5.64 -0.94 0.31
CA VAL A 45 -5.00 -0.35 -0.88
C VAL A 45 -4.35 -1.47 -1.70
N SER A 46 -4.81 -1.63 -2.94
CA SER A 46 -4.30 -2.63 -3.87
C SER A 46 -3.31 -2.05 -4.89
N LEU A 47 -3.34 -0.74 -5.13
CA LEU A 47 -2.40 -0.02 -5.99
C LEU A 47 -2.16 1.39 -5.45
N SER A 48 -0.90 1.77 -5.28
CA SER A 48 -0.50 3.13 -4.94
C SER A 48 -0.18 3.93 -6.20
N ILE A 49 -0.61 5.18 -6.27
CA ILE A 49 -0.35 6.05 -7.43
C ILE A 49 0.29 7.34 -6.90
N GLU A 50 1.46 7.67 -7.45
CA GLU A 50 2.18 8.91 -7.23
C GLU A 50 2.04 9.80 -8.46
N THR A 51 1.77 11.09 -8.26
CA THR A 51 1.59 12.03 -9.36
C THR A 51 2.59 13.18 -9.29
N LYS A 52 3.30 13.42 -10.40
CA LYS A 52 4.17 14.58 -10.56
C LYS A 52 3.65 15.54 -11.61
N ARG A 53 3.89 16.83 -11.36
CA ARG A 53 3.75 17.86 -12.38
C ARG A 53 4.69 17.52 -13.54
N PRO A 54 4.35 17.87 -14.80
CA PRO A 54 5.18 17.55 -15.96
C PRO A 54 6.64 17.97 -15.81
N ASN A 55 6.90 19.11 -15.16
CA ASN A 55 8.24 19.66 -14.94
C ASN A 55 8.81 19.34 -13.53
N GLY A 56 8.22 18.39 -12.82
CA GLY A 56 8.68 17.99 -11.48
C GLY A 56 9.89 17.06 -11.52
N GLU A 57 10.69 17.07 -10.46
CA GLU A 57 11.79 16.12 -10.29
C GLU A 57 11.26 14.69 -10.11
N ARG A 58 11.64 13.80 -11.04
CA ARG A 58 11.22 12.39 -11.09
C ARG A 58 11.80 11.55 -9.96
N ASP A 59 13.03 11.82 -9.53
CA ASP A 59 13.70 11.06 -8.46
C ASP A 59 12.93 11.15 -7.12
N ASN A 60 12.25 12.27 -6.87
CA ASN A 60 11.40 12.43 -5.70
C ASN A 60 10.14 11.54 -5.76
N ALA A 61 9.66 11.17 -6.96
CA ALA A 61 8.49 10.31 -7.12
C ALA A 61 8.79 8.86 -6.71
N THR A 62 9.94 8.33 -7.13
CA THR A 62 10.40 6.99 -6.74
C THR A 62 10.57 6.91 -5.23
N LEU A 63 11.25 7.87 -4.61
CA LEU A 63 11.44 7.88 -3.15
C LEU A 63 10.10 7.93 -2.38
N GLN A 64 9.13 8.69 -2.89
CA GLN A 64 7.81 8.77 -2.25
C GLN A 64 7.05 7.46 -2.33
N ILE A 65 6.99 6.84 -3.52
CA ILE A 65 6.30 5.55 -3.66
C ILE A 65 7.00 4.44 -2.88
N GLU A 66 8.34 4.45 -2.80
CA GLU A 66 9.13 3.56 -1.94
C GLU A 66 8.76 3.71 -0.47
N THR A 67 8.64 4.95 0.00
CA THR A 67 8.29 5.26 1.38
C THR A 67 6.91 4.70 1.73
N TRP A 68 5.93 4.89 0.83
CA TRP A 68 4.57 4.41 1.03
C TRP A 68 4.48 2.88 1.03
N GLN A 69 5.13 2.23 0.06
CA GLN A 69 5.14 0.77 -0.02
C GLN A 69 5.91 0.13 1.14
N SER A 70 7.01 0.74 1.60
CA SER A 70 7.72 0.29 2.81
C SER A 70 6.82 0.35 4.05
N ALA A 71 6.06 1.44 4.20
CA ALA A 71 5.08 1.56 5.27
C ALA A 71 3.93 0.55 5.13
N GLN A 72 3.48 0.28 3.89
CA GLN A 72 2.47 -0.74 3.61
C GLN A 72 2.94 -2.13 3.96
N TRP A 73 4.15 -2.52 3.57
CA TRP A 73 4.72 -3.80 3.96
C TRP A 73 4.85 -3.95 5.47
N ARG A 74 5.33 -2.91 6.16
CA ARG A 74 5.38 -2.90 7.62
C ARG A 74 4.00 -3.08 8.23
N SER A 75 3.00 -2.40 7.68
CA SER A 75 1.61 -2.55 8.14
C SER A 75 1.12 -3.97 7.91
N LEU A 76 1.28 -4.53 6.70
CA LEU A 76 0.84 -5.89 6.36
C LEU A 76 1.48 -6.96 7.26
N ARG A 77 2.71 -6.73 7.71
CA ARG A 77 3.43 -7.63 8.63
C ARG A 77 3.07 -7.42 10.10
N HIS A 78 2.21 -6.44 10.43
CA HIS A 78 1.80 -6.19 11.80
C HIS A 78 1.09 -7.44 12.37
N ASN A 79 1.59 -7.94 13.50
CA ASN A 79 1.17 -9.19 14.15
C ASN A 79 1.42 -10.50 13.35
N PHE A 80 2.08 -10.45 12.18
CA PHE A 80 2.48 -11.64 11.43
C PHE A 80 3.98 -11.91 11.63
N SER A 81 4.30 -12.98 12.35
CA SER A 81 5.68 -13.32 12.70
C SER A 81 6.44 -14.01 11.56
N ARG A 82 5.78 -14.80 10.70
CA ARG A 82 6.43 -15.53 9.60
C ARG A 82 5.49 -15.75 8.41
N SER A 83 5.79 -15.01 7.35
CA SER A 83 5.25 -15.00 5.97
C SER A 83 3.80 -14.52 5.77
N LEU A 84 3.65 -13.62 4.78
CA LEU A 84 2.40 -13.31 4.10
C LEU A 84 2.36 -14.24 2.87
N PRO A 85 1.67 -15.38 2.89
CA PRO A 85 1.87 -16.41 1.87
C PRO A 85 1.35 -16.04 0.47
N SER A 86 0.71 -14.88 0.28
CA SER A 86 -0.06 -14.58 -0.93
C SER A 86 0.26 -13.25 -1.63
N ILE A 87 1.09 -12.37 -1.04
CA ILE A 87 1.41 -11.07 -1.64
C ILE A 87 2.83 -11.14 -2.19
N GLU A 88 2.96 -11.38 -3.49
CA GLU A 88 4.25 -11.46 -4.19
C GLU A 88 4.92 -10.09 -4.31
N PHE A 89 4.14 -9.05 -4.57
CA PHE A 89 4.60 -7.67 -4.68
C PHE A 89 3.50 -6.66 -4.30
N LEU A 90 3.91 -5.44 -3.96
CA LEU A 90 3.01 -4.29 -3.90
C LEU A 90 3.17 -3.47 -5.18
N PRO A 91 2.10 -3.27 -5.96
CA PRO A 91 2.19 -2.48 -7.17
C PRO A 91 2.12 -0.97 -6.87
N GLY A 92 2.73 -0.21 -7.75
CA GLY A 92 2.63 1.24 -7.79
C GLY A 92 2.68 1.76 -9.22
N VAL A 93 2.14 2.96 -9.44
CA VAL A 93 2.30 3.70 -10.70
C VAL A 93 2.76 5.11 -10.39
N ILE A 94 3.81 5.56 -11.08
CA ILE A 94 4.23 6.95 -11.11
C ILE A 94 3.68 7.57 -12.40
N ILE A 95 2.93 8.66 -12.28
CA ILE A 95 2.34 9.39 -13.40
C ILE A 95 2.97 10.79 -13.48
N GLN A 96 3.66 11.08 -14.58
CA GLN A 96 4.23 12.40 -14.86
C GLN A 96 3.77 12.88 -16.24
N GLY A 97 2.67 13.63 -16.26
CA GLY A 97 2.04 14.04 -17.52
C GLY A 97 1.58 12.83 -18.34
N HIS A 98 2.19 12.62 -19.50
CA HIS A 98 1.90 11.48 -20.37
C HIS A 98 2.85 10.29 -20.15
N ASP A 99 3.86 10.42 -19.28
CA ASP A 99 4.76 9.33 -18.92
C ASP A 99 4.23 8.56 -17.71
N TRP A 100 4.09 7.24 -17.85
CA TRP A 100 3.50 6.35 -16.87
C TRP A 100 4.46 5.19 -16.63
N GLN A 101 4.92 5.07 -15.40
CA GLN A 101 5.86 4.03 -15.00
C GLN A 101 5.22 3.12 -13.96
N PHE A 102 5.18 1.83 -14.27
CA PHE A 102 4.89 0.80 -13.27
C PHE A 102 6.11 0.60 -12.37
N VAL A 103 5.87 0.44 -11.07
CA VAL A 103 6.86 0.02 -10.09
C VAL A 103 6.27 -1.09 -9.24
N ALA A 104 7.11 -2.02 -8.80
CA ALA A 104 6.70 -3.03 -7.83
C ALA A 104 7.71 -3.07 -6.69
N SER A 105 7.24 -3.23 -5.45
CA SER A 105 8.14 -3.62 -4.36
C SER A 105 7.91 -5.06 -3.96
N ILE A 106 9.01 -5.74 -3.67
CA ILE A 106 9.03 -7.11 -3.19
C ILE A 106 9.70 -7.18 -1.82
N LEU A 107 9.32 -8.17 -1.03
CA LEU A 107 10.05 -8.59 0.16
C LEU A 107 11.19 -9.51 -0.27
N ASP A 108 12.43 -9.17 0.09
CA ASP A 108 13.55 -10.07 -0.07
C ASP A 108 13.57 -11.15 1.04
N GLU A 109 14.46 -12.13 0.89
CA GLU A 109 14.62 -13.27 1.81
C GLU A 109 14.95 -12.84 3.25
N ASN A 110 15.49 -11.63 3.43
CA ASN A 110 15.84 -11.07 4.73
C ASN A 110 14.72 -10.20 5.31
N GLY A 111 13.57 -10.11 4.64
CA GLY A 111 12.44 -9.30 5.03
C GLY A 111 12.66 -7.79 4.83
N LYS A 112 13.62 -7.41 3.97
CA LYS A 112 13.85 -6.04 3.52
C LYS A 112 13.12 -5.81 2.20
N TYR A 113 12.60 -4.59 2.03
CA TYR A 113 11.83 -4.21 0.85
C TYR A 113 12.78 -3.64 -0.21
N ARG A 114 12.56 -3.99 -1.48
CA ARG A 114 13.22 -3.34 -2.62
C ARG A 114 12.22 -3.08 -3.73
N ILE A 115 12.37 -1.97 -4.44
CA ILE A 115 11.64 -1.73 -5.68
C ILE A 115 12.37 -2.41 -6.85
N ILE A 116 11.57 -2.97 -7.76
CA ILE A 116 11.95 -3.58 -9.04
C ILE A 116 11.15 -2.96 -10.18
#